data_AF-A0A1Y0RKL4-F1
#
_entry.id   AF-A0A1Y0RKL4-F1
#
_cell.length_a   1.000
_cell.length_b   1.000
_cell.length_c   1.000
_cell.angle_alpha   90.00
_cell.angle_beta   90.00
_cell.angle_gamma   90.00
#
_symmetry.space_group_name_H-M   'P 1'
#
loop_
_entity.id
_entity.type
_entity.pdbx_description
1 polymer ?
#
loop_
_entity_poly.entity_id
_entity_poly.type
_entity_poly.pdbx_seq_one_letter_code
_entity_poly.pdbx_strand_id
1 'polypeptide(L)'
;MTPSEIADTLKELFGAASANPIASGSWQIETPNFRLLVMLSDDESWLRILLPIMPASEAQPFLEQILEANFDETQEVRYALQQGVIWGVFQHNCNSLVQEDFRDAIARLIFLHQSGLDNVFNRLIERRIREIIQTAKQQGQSLQATMQNLERLYAEGLMGEINQTSQAREEVLAAWRYQLERLWNEVGSNPQ
;
A
#
# COMPACT_ATOMS: atom_id res chain seq x y z
N MET A 1 -7.03 22.63 -14.65
CA MET A 1 -8.09 22.58 -13.63
C MET A 1 -8.04 23.80 -12.72
N THR A 2 -9.16 24.48 -12.54
CA THR A 2 -9.35 25.65 -11.66
C THR A 2 -9.83 25.23 -10.26
N PRO A 3 -9.71 26.10 -9.24
CA PRO A 3 -10.25 25.82 -7.90
C PRO A 3 -11.74 25.49 -7.86
N SER A 4 -12.56 26.12 -8.73
CA SER A 4 -14.00 25.83 -8.80
C SER A 4 -14.26 24.43 -9.35
N GLU A 5 -13.56 24.05 -10.43
CA GLU A 5 -13.69 22.71 -11.02
C GLU A 5 -13.28 21.62 -10.02
N ILE A 6 -12.24 21.86 -9.22
CA ILE A 6 -11.82 20.96 -8.13
C ILE A 6 -12.95 20.83 -7.11
N ALA A 7 -13.45 21.96 -6.59
CA ALA A 7 -14.51 21.96 -5.57
C ALA A 7 -15.78 21.26 -6.06
N ASP A 8 -16.18 21.49 -7.30
CA ASP A 8 -17.39 20.88 -7.87
C ASP A 8 -17.19 19.38 -8.12
N THR A 9 -16.02 18.96 -8.60
CA THR A 9 -15.67 17.54 -8.72
C THR A 9 -15.70 16.83 -7.37
N LEU A 10 -15.16 17.46 -6.31
CA LEU A 10 -15.19 16.89 -4.95
C LEU A 10 -16.61 16.75 -4.41
N LYS A 11 -17.49 17.74 -4.65
CA LYS A 11 -18.91 17.66 -4.26
C LYS A 11 -19.63 16.54 -5.01
N GLU A 12 -19.32 16.33 -6.28
CA GLU A 12 -19.91 15.23 -7.05
C GLU A 12 -19.46 13.86 -6.55
N LEU A 13 -18.18 13.72 -6.18
CA LEU A 13 -17.62 12.46 -5.70
C LEU A 13 -18.08 12.08 -4.28
N PHE A 14 -18.18 13.06 -3.38
CA PHE A 14 -18.38 12.80 -1.94
C PHE A 14 -19.65 13.40 -1.35
N GLY A 15 -20.39 14.20 -2.13
CA GLY A 15 -21.50 15.01 -1.64
C GLY A 15 -21.02 16.30 -0.96
N ALA A 16 -21.86 17.34 -1.02
CA ALA A 16 -21.53 18.67 -0.52
C ALA A 16 -21.29 18.72 1.01
N ALA A 17 -21.85 17.80 1.78
CA ALA A 17 -21.71 17.76 3.24
C ALA A 17 -20.35 17.23 3.71
N SER A 18 -19.65 16.47 2.85
CA SER A 18 -18.36 15.86 3.19
C SER A 18 -17.16 16.70 2.74
N ALA A 19 -17.33 17.56 1.73
CA ALA A 19 -16.27 18.42 1.20
C ALA A 19 -16.23 19.76 1.95
N ASN A 20 -15.52 19.80 3.07
CA ASN A 20 -15.40 20.99 3.91
C ASN A 20 -14.18 21.83 3.49
N PRO A 21 -14.35 23.11 3.11
CA PRO A 21 -13.22 24.00 2.91
C PRO A 21 -12.53 24.26 4.25
N ILE A 22 -11.21 24.07 4.32
CA ILE A 22 -10.42 24.37 5.52
C ILE A 22 -9.81 25.78 5.42
N ALA A 23 -9.38 26.14 4.22
CA ALA A 23 -8.78 27.42 3.86
C ALA A 23 -8.98 27.67 2.36
N SER A 24 -8.62 28.87 1.89
CA SER A 24 -8.58 29.15 0.45
C SER A 24 -7.69 28.13 -0.28
N GLY A 25 -8.23 27.52 -1.33
CA GLY A 25 -7.53 26.49 -2.10
C GLY A 25 -7.31 25.16 -1.37
N SER A 26 -7.96 24.92 -0.22
CA SER A 26 -7.80 23.69 0.56
C SER A 26 -9.13 23.09 0.99
N TRP A 27 -9.29 21.80 0.74
CA TRP A 27 -10.48 21.01 1.06
C TRP A 27 -10.13 19.79 1.89
N GLN A 28 -11.04 19.47 2.80
CA GLN A 28 -11.04 18.24 3.56
C GLN A 28 -12.26 17.42 3.20
N ILE A 29 -12.05 16.13 2.95
CA ILE A 29 -13.13 15.18 2.82
C ILE A 29 -13.07 14.28 4.04
N GLU A 30 -14.10 14.34 4.87
CA GLU A 30 -14.28 13.43 6.00
C GLU A 30 -15.35 12.39 5.66
N THR A 31 -14.96 11.12 5.79
CA THR A 31 -15.84 9.96 5.70
C THR A 31 -15.68 9.11 6.97
N PRO A 32 -16.57 8.16 7.23
CA PRO A 32 -16.38 7.22 8.34
C PRO A 32 -15.08 6.39 8.25
N ASN A 33 -14.52 6.22 7.04
CA ASN A 33 -13.41 5.31 6.79
C ASN A 33 -12.07 6.04 6.65
N PHE A 34 -12.07 7.25 6.08
CA PHE A 34 -10.84 7.98 5.77
C PHE A 34 -11.04 9.49 5.76
N ARG A 35 -9.91 10.20 5.83
CA ARG A 35 -9.80 11.66 5.71
C ARG A 35 -8.87 12.01 4.55
N LEU A 36 -9.41 12.60 3.49
CA LEU A 36 -8.65 13.05 2.32
C LEU A 36 -8.39 14.55 2.44
N LEU A 37 -7.17 14.98 2.15
CA LEU A 37 -6.79 16.39 2.08
C LEU A 37 -6.47 16.74 0.63
N VAL A 38 -7.06 17.83 0.13
CA VAL A 38 -6.80 18.36 -1.21
C VAL A 38 -6.35 19.80 -1.02
N MET A 39 -5.17 20.15 -1.51
CA MET A 39 -4.56 21.46 -1.27
C MET A 39 -3.94 21.98 -2.56
N LEU A 40 -4.13 23.26 -2.81
CA LEU A 40 -3.38 24.02 -3.80
C LEU A 40 -2.14 24.63 -3.14
N SER A 41 -1.09 24.85 -3.93
CA SER A 41 0.01 25.73 -3.55
C SER A 41 -0.47 27.17 -3.39
N ASP A 42 0.32 28.01 -2.71
CA ASP A 42 -0.03 29.41 -2.45
C ASP A 42 -0.29 30.23 -3.73
N ASP A 43 0.35 29.85 -4.84
CA ASP A 43 0.17 30.45 -6.17
C ASP A 43 -0.87 29.71 -7.04
N GLU A 44 -1.57 28.73 -6.45
CA GLU A 44 -2.57 27.86 -7.07
C GLU A 44 -2.10 27.04 -8.30
N SER A 45 -0.79 27.01 -8.55
CA SER A 45 -0.21 26.37 -9.75
C SER A 45 -0.06 24.84 -9.61
N TRP A 46 -0.02 24.34 -8.39
CA TRP A 46 0.10 22.92 -8.07
C TRP A 46 -1.01 22.44 -7.18
N LEU A 47 -1.51 21.24 -7.49
CA LEU A 47 -2.43 20.48 -6.67
C LEU A 47 -1.67 19.38 -5.93
N ARG A 48 -1.99 19.18 -4.66
CA ARG A 48 -1.59 18.02 -3.87
C ARG A 48 -2.82 17.37 -3.23
N ILE A 49 -2.92 16.06 -3.35
CA ILE A 49 -3.89 15.24 -2.63
C ILE A 49 -3.14 14.32 -1.68
N LEU A 50 -3.58 14.26 -0.42
CA LEU A 50 -2.99 13.43 0.63
C LEU A 50 -4.05 12.55 1.27
N LEU A 51 -3.73 11.27 1.42
CA LEU A 51 -4.53 10.31 2.17
C LEU A 51 -3.62 9.54 3.12
N PRO A 52 -3.82 9.60 4.45
CA PRO A 52 -3.03 8.81 5.38
C PRO A 52 -3.33 7.32 5.16
N ILE A 53 -2.29 6.51 5.10
CA ILE A 53 -2.38 5.06 4.92
C ILE A 53 -2.18 4.37 6.26
N MET A 54 -1.04 4.61 6.91
CA MET A 54 -0.73 3.99 8.21
C MET A 54 0.44 4.67 8.93
N PRO A 55 0.64 4.40 10.23
CA PRO A 55 1.83 4.82 10.95
C PRO A 55 3.12 4.24 10.36
N ALA A 56 4.16 5.06 10.26
CA ALA A 56 5.46 4.64 9.74
C ALA A 56 6.11 3.54 10.59
N SER A 57 5.82 3.50 11.90
CA SER A 57 6.28 2.44 12.80
C SER A 57 5.75 1.06 12.40
N GLU A 58 4.52 0.99 11.88
CA GLU A 58 3.91 -0.26 11.40
C GLU A 58 4.41 -0.61 10.00
N ALA A 59 4.67 0.40 9.16
CA ALA A 59 5.19 0.24 7.81
C ALA A 59 6.70 -0.07 7.74
N GLN A 60 7.43 0.07 8.85
CA GLN A 60 8.90 -0.02 8.90
C GLN A 60 9.48 -1.29 8.23
N PRO A 61 8.90 -2.50 8.44
CA PRO A 61 9.41 -3.72 7.78
C PRO A 61 9.18 -3.75 6.26
N PHE A 62 8.32 -2.86 5.75
CA PHE A 62 7.80 -2.89 4.39
C PHE A 62 8.27 -1.71 3.53
N LEU A 63 9.17 -0.85 4.04
CA LEU A 63 9.57 0.38 3.36
C LEU A 63 10.18 0.11 1.98
N GLU A 64 10.99 -0.93 1.83
CA GLU A 64 11.55 -1.32 0.53
C GLU A 64 10.43 -1.68 -0.45
N GLN A 65 9.44 -2.45 -0.02
CA GLN A 65 8.34 -2.90 -0.88
C GLN A 65 7.36 -1.76 -1.20
N ILE A 66 7.19 -0.81 -0.28
CA ILE A 66 6.46 0.43 -0.53
C ILE A 66 7.17 1.24 -1.62
N LEU A 67 8.51 1.31 -1.61
CA LEU A 67 9.30 1.97 -2.65
C LEU A 67 9.26 1.21 -3.98
N GLU A 68 9.27 -0.12 -3.96
CA GLU A 68 9.08 -0.95 -5.16
C GLU A 68 7.68 -0.75 -5.75
N ALA A 69 6.63 -0.71 -4.91
CA ALA A 69 5.26 -0.50 -5.36
C ALA A 69 5.08 0.86 -6.05
N ASN A 70 5.81 1.89 -5.58
CA ASN A 70 5.87 3.20 -6.23
C ASN A 70 6.40 3.17 -7.67
N PHE A 71 7.14 2.12 -8.03
CA PHE A 71 7.69 1.96 -9.37
C PHE A 71 6.66 1.38 -10.34
N ASP A 72 5.98 0.28 -9.96
CA ASP A 72 5.18 -0.52 -10.89
C ASP A 72 3.65 -0.40 -10.71
N GLU A 73 3.14 -0.07 -9.53
CA GLU A 73 1.70 -0.27 -9.23
C GLU A 73 0.92 0.97 -8.86
N THR A 74 1.57 1.92 -8.20
CA THR A 74 0.84 3.10 -7.72
C THR A 74 0.45 4.04 -8.86
N GLN A 75 0.96 3.80 -10.08
CA GLN A 75 0.60 4.49 -11.32
C GLN A 75 0.76 6.00 -11.23
N GLU A 76 -0.32 6.76 -11.05
CA GLU A 76 -0.36 8.22 -10.96
C GLU A 76 -0.11 8.73 -9.53
N VAL A 77 -0.27 7.88 -8.50
CA VAL A 77 -0.09 8.25 -7.09
C VAL A 77 1.19 7.64 -6.52
N ARG A 78 1.67 8.07 -5.36
CA ARG A 78 2.87 7.53 -4.71
C ARG A 78 2.69 7.44 -3.20
N TYR A 79 3.29 6.44 -2.58
CA TYR A 79 3.55 6.43 -1.15
C TYR A 79 4.67 7.42 -0.79
N ALA A 80 4.48 8.19 0.28
CA ALA A 80 5.47 9.09 0.84
C ALA A 80 5.49 9.00 2.36
N LEU A 81 6.67 9.17 2.97
CA LEU A 81 6.84 9.21 4.42
C LEU A 81 6.94 10.67 4.89
N GLN A 82 6.03 11.08 5.76
CA GLN A 82 6.09 12.41 6.39
C GLN A 82 5.46 12.36 7.79
N GLN A 83 6.14 12.97 8.77
CA GLN A 83 5.66 13.13 10.15
C GLN A 83 5.25 11.80 10.82
N GLY A 84 5.98 10.72 10.54
CA GLY A 84 5.70 9.40 11.14
C GLY A 84 4.48 8.69 10.55
N VAL A 85 3.98 9.12 9.40
CA VAL A 85 2.86 8.52 8.68
C VAL A 85 3.27 8.24 7.24
N ILE A 86 2.87 7.08 6.73
CA ILE A 86 2.89 6.78 5.29
C ILE A 86 1.63 7.36 4.67
N TRP A 87 1.81 8.20 3.67
CA TRP A 87 0.77 8.89 2.93
C TRP A 87 0.68 8.34 1.51
N GLY A 88 -0.53 8.19 0.99
CA GLY A 88 -0.78 8.20 -0.45
C GLY A 88 -0.80 9.65 -0.92
N VAL A 89 -0.02 9.96 -1.95
CA VAL A 89 0.17 11.30 -2.47
C VAL A 89 -0.07 11.33 -3.97
N PHE A 90 -0.88 12.28 -4.42
CA PHE A 90 -0.94 12.70 -5.81
C PHE A 90 -0.51 14.15 -5.88
N GLN A 91 0.40 14.50 -6.80
CA GLN A 91 0.82 15.88 -7.02
C GLN A 91 0.88 16.16 -8.52
N HIS A 92 0.21 17.22 -8.96
CA HIS A 92 0.12 17.56 -10.38
C HIS A 92 0.03 19.06 -10.60
N ASN A 93 0.54 19.53 -11.74
CA ASN A 93 0.40 20.92 -12.13
C ASN A 93 -1.05 21.20 -12.57
N CYS A 94 -1.65 22.26 -12.05
CA CYS A 94 -3.04 22.60 -12.34
C CYS A 94 -3.28 22.91 -13.82
N ASN A 95 -2.28 23.42 -14.56
CA ASN A 95 -2.45 23.80 -15.97
C ASN A 95 -2.65 22.59 -16.89
N SER A 96 -2.03 21.45 -16.58
CA SER A 96 -2.17 20.22 -17.36
C SER A 96 -3.15 19.22 -16.75
N LEU A 97 -3.64 19.46 -15.52
CA LEU A 97 -4.59 18.57 -14.87
C LEU A 97 -5.96 18.66 -15.54
N VAL A 98 -6.43 17.54 -16.06
CA VAL A 98 -7.81 17.35 -16.52
C VAL A 98 -8.67 16.71 -15.43
N GLN A 99 -9.99 16.86 -15.55
CA GLN A 99 -10.93 16.39 -14.53
C GLN A 99 -10.91 14.86 -14.35
N GLU A 100 -10.69 14.10 -15.43
CA GLU A 100 -10.61 12.64 -15.41
C GLU A 100 -9.41 12.15 -14.58
N ASP A 101 -8.20 12.65 -14.88
CA ASP A 101 -6.99 12.36 -14.11
C ASP A 101 -7.15 12.67 -12.61
N PHE A 102 -7.86 13.76 -12.28
CA PHE A 102 -8.14 14.10 -10.88
C PHE A 102 -9.06 13.08 -10.19
N ARG A 103 -10.09 12.60 -10.89
CA ARG A 103 -10.99 11.54 -10.37
C ARG A 103 -10.25 10.22 -10.22
N ASP A 104 -9.46 9.85 -11.21
CA ASP A 104 -8.70 8.61 -11.23
C ASP A 104 -7.68 8.58 -10.09
N ALA A 105 -6.94 9.67 -9.90
CA ALA A 105 -6.01 9.82 -8.79
C ALA A 105 -6.70 9.66 -7.42
N ILE A 106 -7.89 10.23 -7.24
CA ILE A 106 -8.67 10.07 -6.01
C ILE A 106 -9.11 8.60 -5.83
N ALA A 107 -9.63 7.97 -6.88
CA ALA A 107 -10.06 6.58 -6.84
C ALA A 107 -8.87 5.65 -6.51
N ARG A 108 -7.70 5.91 -7.11
CA ARG A 108 -6.46 5.18 -6.84
C ARG A 108 -5.97 5.37 -5.42
N LEU A 109 -5.99 6.60 -4.88
CA LEU A 109 -5.65 6.84 -3.47
C LEU A 109 -6.57 6.05 -2.53
N ILE A 110 -7.89 6.10 -2.75
CA ILE A 110 -8.86 5.35 -1.95
C ILE A 110 -8.60 3.84 -2.07
N PHE A 111 -8.31 3.34 -3.26
CA PHE A 111 -7.95 1.94 -3.47
C PHE A 111 -6.70 1.53 -2.69
N LEU A 112 -5.64 2.35 -2.68
CA LEU A 112 -4.43 2.09 -1.89
C LEU A 112 -4.72 2.11 -0.39
N HIS A 113 -5.57 3.03 0.07
CA HIS A 113 -5.96 3.09 1.47
C HIS A 113 -6.78 1.86 1.89
N GLN A 114 -7.77 1.46 1.09
CA GLN A 114 -8.61 0.28 1.36
C GLN A 114 -7.82 -1.03 1.28
N SER A 115 -6.88 -1.13 0.33
CA SER A 115 -6.00 -2.29 0.20
C SER A 115 -4.92 -2.34 1.28
N GLY A 116 -4.69 -1.23 2.00
CA GLY A 116 -3.65 -1.10 3.01
C GLY A 116 -2.29 -1.58 2.50
N LEU A 117 -1.66 -2.48 3.26
CA LEU A 117 -0.46 -3.19 2.82
C LEU A 117 -0.77 -4.55 2.20
N ASP A 118 -2.03 -5.01 2.10
CA ASP A 118 -2.31 -6.41 1.73
C ASP A 118 -1.69 -6.79 0.37
N ASN A 119 -1.72 -5.89 -0.61
CA ASN A 119 -1.08 -6.13 -1.92
C ASN A 119 0.45 -6.09 -1.86
N VAL A 120 1.03 -5.25 -0.99
CA VAL A 120 2.48 -5.13 -0.78
C VAL A 120 3.01 -6.32 0.04
N PHE A 121 2.26 -6.71 1.07
CA PHE A 121 2.50 -7.81 1.99
C PHE A 121 2.41 -9.15 1.29
N ASN A 122 1.33 -9.40 0.53
CA ASN A 122 1.17 -10.65 -0.21
C ASN A 122 2.31 -10.88 -1.21
N ARG A 123 2.81 -9.81 -1.85
CA ARG A 123 3.95 -9.93 -2.77
C ARG A 123 5.29 -10.08 -2.07
N LEU A 124 5.49 -9.43 -0.92
CA LEU A 124 6.66 -9.68 -0.07
C LEU A 124 6.70 -11.15 0.35
N ILE A 125 5.59 -11.65 0.87
CA ILE A 125 5.44 -13.05 1.28
C ILE A 125 5.74 -13.96 0.11
N GLU A 126 5.13 -13.71 -1.05
CA GLU A 126 5.35 -14.53 -2.23
C GLU A 126 6.83 -14.51 -2.68
N ARG A 127 7.48 -13.33 -2.77
CA ARG A 127 8.90 -13.21 -3.14
C ARG A 127 9.80 -13.99 -2.17
N ARG A 128 9.61 -13.78 -0.87
CA ARG A 128 10.37 -14.47 0.18
C ARG A 128 10.13 -15.98 0.16
N ILE A 129 8.90 -16.42 -0.02
CA ILE A 129 8.59 -17.85 -0.14
C ILE A 129 9.25 -18.44 -1.38
N ARG A 130 9.26 -17.74 -2.52
CA ARG A 130 9.99 -18.20 -3.71
C ARG A 130 11.50 -18.34 -3.45
N GLU A 131 12.14 -17.38 -2.78
CA GLU A 131 13.55 -17.46 -2.37
C GLU A 131 13.82 -18.66 -1.44
N ILE A 132 12.94 -18.88 -0.45
CA ILE A 132 13.00 -20.00 0.49
C ILE A 132 12.88 -21.33 -0.26
N ILE A 133 11.92 -21.46 -1.19
CA ILE A 133 11.72 -22.68 -1.98
C ILE A 133 12.93 -22.96 -2.87
N GLN A 134 13.47 -21.93 -3.54
CA GLN A 134 14.66 -22.09 -4.39
C GLN A 134 15.85 -22.61 -3.58
N THR A 135 16.12 -21.99 -2.43
CA THR A 135 17.20 -22.39 -1.53
C THR A 135 16.99 -23.80 -0.99
N ALA A 136 15.77 -24.12 -0.55
CA ALA A 136 15.41 -25.43 -0.04
C ALA A 136 15.60 -26.54 -1.09
N LYS A 137 15.14 -26.30 -2.33
CA LYS A 137 15.30 -27.26 -3.44
C LYS A 137 16.77 -27.46 -3.82
N GLN A 138 17.57 -26.39 -3.83
CA GLN A 138 19.03 -26.51 -4.05
C GLN A 138 19.71 -27.34 -2.96
N GLN A 139 19.23 -27.26 -1.72
CA GLN A 139 19.71 -28.04 -0.59
C GLN A 139 19.10 -29.46 -0.49
N GLY A 140 18.24 -29.85 -1.44
CA GLY A 140 17.55 -31.15 -1.43
C GLY A 140 16.51 -31.31 -0.31
N GLN A 141 16.04 -30.20 0.28
CA GLN A 141 15.04 -30.24 1.34
C GLN A 141 13.64 -30.56 0.78
N SER A 142 12.84 -31.26 1.58
CA SER A 142 11.44 -31.51 1.28
C SER A 142 10.57 -30.32 1.70
N LEU A 143 9.37 -30.23 1.10
CA LEU A 143 8.32 -29.26 1.47
C LEU A 143 8.11 -29.22 2.99
N GLN A 144 7.99 -30.39 3.61
CA GLN A 144 7.74 -30.51 5.05
C GLN A 144 8.91 -29.97 5.90
N ALA A 145 10.15 -30.23 5.49
CA ALA A 145 11.33 -29.70 6.19
C ALA A 145 11.45 -28.18 6.05
N THR A 146 11.14 -27.64 4.87
CA THR A 146 11.11 -26.20 4.63
C THR A 146 10.00 -25.52 5.43
N MET A 147 8.83 -26.15 5.55
CA MET A 147 7.73 -25.64 6.37
C MET A 147 8.10 -25.52 7.85
N GLN A 148 8.74 -26.56 8.41
CA GLN A 148 9.21 -26.54 9.80
C GLN A 148 10.28 -25.45 10.04
N ASN A 149 11.18 -25.26 9.08
CA ASN A 149 12.17 -24.18 9.14
C ASN A 149 11.53 -22.80 9.09
N LEU A 150 10.47 -22.62 8.30
CA LEU A 150 9.74 -21.36 8.19
C LEU A 150 9.02 -21.00 9.50
N GLU A 151 8.33 -21.98 10.09
CA GLU A 151 7.68 -21.82 11.41
C GLU A 151 8.70 -21.47 12.49
N ARG A 152 9.91 -22.06 12.43
CA ARG A 152 11.03 -21.73 13.34
C ARG A 152 11.54 -20.30 13.14
N LEU A 153 11.78 -19.85 11.90
CA LEU A 153 12.25 -18.50 11.60
C LEU A 153 11.25 -17.43 12.05
N TYR A 154 9.96 -17.71 11.87
CA TYR A 154 8.89 -16.86 12.37
C TYR A 154 8.86 -16.84 13.91
N ALA A 155 9.13 -17.98 14.56
CA ALA A 155 9.23 -18.06 16.01
C ALA A 155 10.46 -17.37 16.62
N GLU A 156 11.51 -17.20 15.82
CA GLU A 156 12.75 -16.50 16.19
C GLU A 156 12.67 -14.98 15.92
N GLY A 157 11.53 -14.47 15.44
CA GLY A 157 11.27 -13.04 15.23
C GLY A 157 11.98 -12.41 14.03
N LEU A 158 12.66 -13.22 13.23
CA LEU A 158 13.46 -12.79 12.08
C LEU A 158 12.62 -12.38 10.87
N MET A 159 11.30 -12.59 10.91
CA MET A 159 10.34 -12.25 9.85
C MET A 159 9.43 -11.06 10.22
N GLY A 160 9.83 -10.26 11.21
CA GLY A 160 9.12 -9.09 11.68
C GLY A 160 8.31 -9.38 12.94
N GLU A 161 8.94 -9.29 14.11
CA GLU A 161 8.22 -9.15 15.36
C GLU A 161 7.63 -7.74 15.45
N ILE A 162 6.34 -7.63 15.13
CA ILE A 162 5.51 -6.55 15.66
C ILE A 162 4.60 -7.22 16.69
N ASN A 163 4.55 -6.67 17.90
CA ASN A 163 3.69 -7.08 19.02
C ASN A 163 2.26 -7.50 18.59
N GLN A 164 2.10 -8.76 18.18
CA GLN A 164 0.83 -9.31 17.70
C GLN A 164 0.37 -10.37 18.70
N THR A 165 -0.91 -10.32 19.02
CA THR A 165 -1.60 -11.37 19.80
C THR A 165 -1.37 -12.73 19.15
N SER A 166 -1.39 -13.80 19.95
CA SER A 166 -1.15 -15.18 19.47
C SER A 166 -2.02 -15.56 18.27
N GLN A 167 -3.21 -14.97 18.15
CA GLN A 167 -4.14 -15.19 17.05
C GLN A 167 -3.68 -14.55 15.72
N ALA A 168 -3.20 -13.31 15.73
CA ALA A 168 -2.70 -12.65 14.53
C ALA A 168 -1.43 -13.35 13.98
N ARG A 169 -0.58 -13.83 14.88
CA ARG A 169 0.56 -14.70 14.54
C ARG A 169 0.14 -15.99 13.84
N GLU A 170 -0.95 -16.61 14.29
CA GLU A 170 -1.46 -17.86 13.71
C GLU A 170 -2.08 -17.64 12.32
N GLU A 171 -2.79 -16.52 12.13
CA GLU A 171 -3.34 -16.10 10.84
C GLU A 171 -2.23 -15.84 9.79
N VAL A 172 -1.17 -15.14 10.19
CA VAL A 172 0.00 -14.91 9.32
C VAL A 172 0.66 -16.25 8.98
N LEU A 173 0.95 -17.10 9.96
CA LEU A 173 1.54 -18.42 9.70
C LEU A 173 0.66 -19.29 8.79
N ALA A 174 -0.67 -19.22 8.90
CA ALA A 174 -1.58 -19.93 8.01
C ALA A 174 -1.48 -19.42 6.56
N ALA A 175 -1.42 -18.10 6.35
CA ALA A 175 -1.23 -17.51 5.03
C ALA A 175 0.11 -17.92 4.41
N TRP A 176 1.19 -17.93 5.21
CA TRP A 176 2.51 -18.38 4.77
C TRP A 176 2.53 -19.87 4.38
N ARG A 177 1.90 -20.74 5.19
CA ARG A 177 1.78 -22.18 4.89
C ARG A 177 1.06 -22.42 3.57
N TYR A 178 -0.08 -21.77 3.39
CA TYR A 178 -0.86 -21.87 2.15
C TYR A 178 -0.07 -21.42 0.93
N GLN A 179 0.63 -20.28 1.01
CA GLN A 179 1.43 -19.79 -0.10
C GLN A 179 2.62 -20.72 -0.41
N LEU A 180 3.29 -21.27 0.60
CA LEU A 180 4.41 -22.17 0.40
C LEU A 180 3.97 -23.47 -0.28
N GLU A 181 2.85 -24.06 0.13
CA GLU A 181 2.28 -25.24 -0.53
C GLU A 181 1.91 -24.96 -2.00
N ARG A 182 1.25 -23.84 -2.26
CA ARG A 182 0.87 -23.42 -3.61
C ARG A 182 2.10 -23.24 -4.51
N LEU A 183 3.10 -22.51 -4.02
CA LEU A 183 4.29 -22.11 -4.78
C LEU A 183 5.32 -23.24 -4.93
N TRP A 184 5.30 -24.26 -4.06
CA TRP A 184 6.29 -25.35 -4.07
C TRP A 184 6.39 -26.05 -5.43
N ASN A 185 5.26 -26.25 -6.09
CA ASN A 185 5.22 -26.90 -7.40
C ASN A 185 5.45 -25.92 -8.55
N GLU A 186 5.19 -24.63 -8.38
CA GLU A 186 5.45 -23.61 -9.41
C GLU A 186 6.96 -23.32 -9.56
N VAL A 187 7.67 -23.23 -8.43
CA VAL A 187 9.10 -22.88 -8.40
C VAL A 187 9.94 -24.10 -8.79
N GLY A 188 10.28 -24.22 -10.08
CA GLY A 188 11.11 -25.31 -10.61
C GLY A 188 10.45 -26.17 -11.69
N SER A 189 9.24 -25.80 -12.16
CA SER A 189 8.55 -26.47 -13.27
C SER A 189 8.81 -25.86 -14.65
N ASN A 190 9.74 -24.92 -14.79
CA ASN A 190 10.28 -24.59 -16.11
C ASN A 190 11.40 -25.60 -16.46
N PRO A 191 11.22 -26.48 -17.46
CA PRO A 191 12.37 -26.93 -18.21
C PRO A 191 12.98 -25.70 -18.92
N GLN A 192 14.29 -25.76 -19.12
CA GLN A 192 15.09 -24.76 -19.84
C GLN A 192 14.42 -24.23 -21.11
#